data_AF-A0A0V0Y0P9-F1
#
_entry.id   AF-A0A0V0Y0P9-F1
#
_cell.length_a   1.000
_cell.length_b   1.000
_cell.length_c   1.000
_cell.angle_alpha   90.00
_cell.angle_beta   90.00
_cell.angle_gamma   90.00
#
_symmetry.space_group_name_H-M   'P 1'
#
loop_
_entity.id
_entity.type
_entity.pdbx_description
1 polymer ?
#
loop_
_entity_poly.entity_id
_entity_poly.type
_entity_poly.pdbx_seq_one_letter_code
_entity_poly.pdbx_strand_id
1 'polypeptide(L)'
;LESLWSQILSLKKEGWKISYFDRYQDDFVSILRTATPHKLPSFTPCVFKNPSKYPSPKVVFRIYGKENFLDKDVNLPDCESIERFLLEQDLIWIIEKNYQQKKECAHLLVSFRKREEVSLDFLIVEVLFGKIFQLPKPRCAQIFYSSLLIELCHFWPNTIPQVVAQATQMICDNLDTMNTTCFDRFVDWLSFHLCHFKFLWSWENWINCVELNPLAPQRMFFTELLCNCLQLSYHERLVEVVPTALHKLIPEVPLPKNKFSGSGADRLPGASIAQHLTQALKEKCTPEDVHAILMDCPYPDDDMDMPFNPLKIEVLTTAVLVSGSRSISHTVAILIKYMSVFKEFASDSKEAQLHILQTLHEVWFANEQRIMIVVDKMLKMQIIQSLAVIDWIFSEKMRSSLMRQYVWQIVFSMSTRLARNIKKIQEDLEKKQTEEGTMSSASSDDERNSEISAIQMKLSAAQELQKAVIFTLLQKMIILLSEHLLQSDAEDRDSHISWFKAIQGRMIQIFNIEHKSIINYADELSSYLFTSDIDAVITEPFYNYLTMLK
;
A
#
# COMPACT_ATOMS: atom_id res chain seq x y z
N LEU A 1 7.26 -24.24 5.76
CA LEU A 1 7.89 -25.58 5.80
C LEU A 1 7.36 -26.41 6.96
N GLU A 2 7.29 -25.85 8.16
CA GLU A 2 6.72 -26.52 9.35
C GLU A 2 5.32 -27.09 9.13
N SER A 3 4.40 -26.31 8.56
CA SER A 3 3.05 -26.79 8.22
C SER A 3 3.07 -28.01 7.29
N LEU A 4 3.88 -27.97 6.22
CA LEU A 4 4.03 -29.10 5.30
C LEU A 4 4.65 -30.31 5.99
N TRP A 5 5.60 -30.10 6.90
CA TRP A 5 6.20 -31.18 7.67
C TRP A 5 5.16 -31.89 8.55
N SER A 6 4.31 -31.13 9.26
CA SER A 6 3.20 -31.69 10.04
C SER A 6 2.26 -32.51 9.16
N GLN A 7 1.92 -32.00 7.97
CA GLN A 7 1.07 -32.70 7.01
C GLN A 7 1.66 -34.02 6.50
N ILE A 8 2.98 -34.05 6.28
CA ILE A 8 3.68 -35.28 5.90
C ILE A 8 3.73 -36.28 7.08
N LEU A 9 3.89 -35.81 8.32
CA LEU A 9 3.82 -36.67 9.50
C LEU A 9 2.42 -37.27 9.69
N SER A 10 1.37 -36.49 9.45
CA SER A 10 -0.02 -36.96 9.47
C SER A 10 -0.25 -38.03 8.40
N LEU A 11 0.16 -37.76 7.14
CA LEU A 11 0.10 -38.74 6.04
C LEU A 11 0.83 -40.04 6.38
N LYS A 12 2.00 -39.96 7.01
CA LYS A 12 2.75 -41.14 7.46
C LYS A 12 1.96 -41.94 8.51
N LYS A 13 1.33 -41.27 9.47
CA LYS A 13 0.50 -41.90 10.52
C LYS A 13 -0.70 -42.63 9.91
N GLU A 14 -1.26 -42.10 8.83
CA GLU A 14 -2.39 -42.68 8.09
C GLU A 14 -1.96 -43.76 7.06
N GLY A 15 -0.67 -44.12 7.04
CA GLY A 15 -0.15 -45.20 6.20
C GLY A 15 0.06 -44.80 4.73
N TRP A 16 0.37 -43.52 4.48
CA TRP A 16 0.63 -42.98 3.14
C TRP A 16 -0.55 -43.12 2.17
N LYS A 17 -1.77 -43.15 2.71
CA LYS A 17 -3.01 -43.21 1.94
C LYS A 17 -3.51 -41.80 1.68
N ILE A 18 -3.96 -41.56 0.45
CA ILE A 18 -4.59 -40.30 0.04
C ILE A 18 -5.89 -40.70 -0.63
N SER A 19 -7.04 -40.34 -0.05
CA SER A 19 -8.36 -40.75 -0.56
C SER A 19 -8.96 -39.79 -1.59
N TYR A 20 -8.45 -38.56 -1.62
CA TYR A 20 -9.10 -37.42 -2.28
C TYR A 20 -8.93 -37.34 -3.80
N PHE A 21 -7.84 -37.89 -4.32
CA PHE A 21 -7.49 -37.79 -5.74
C PHE A 21 -7.77 -39.11 -6.45
N ASP A 22 -8.51 -39.04 -7.55
CA ASP A 22 -8.58 -40.15 -8.49
C ASP A 22 -7.21 -40.37 -9.12
N ARG A 23 -6.71 -41.59 -8.97
CA ARG A 23 -5.47 -42.03 -9.59
C ARG A 23 -5.83 -42.81 -10.83
N TYR A 24 -5.91 -42.13 -11.97
CA TYR A 24 -6.26 -42.76 -13.26
C TYR A 24 -5.40 -43.98 -13.60
N GLN A 25 -4.15 -44.03 -13.11
CA GLN A 25 -3.25 -45.17 -13.25
C GLN A 25 -3.80 -46.48 -12.64
N ASP A 26 -4.71 -46.40 -11.66
CA ASP A 26 -5.32 -47.55 -11.00
C ASP A 26 -6.20 -48.36 -11.98
N ASP A 27 -6.78 -47.69 -12.98
CA ASP A 27 -7.55 -48.34 -14.07
C ASP A 27 -6.65 -49.08 -15.08
N PHE A 28 -5.35 -48.77 -15.10
CA PHE A 28 -4.38 -49.30 -16.06
C PHE A 28 -3.32 -50.21 -15.42
N VAL A 29 -3.55 -50.69 -14.19
CA VAL A 29 -2.57 -51.49 -13.43
C VAL A 29 -2.10 -52.73 -14.21
N SER A 30 -2.99 -53.40 -14.94
CA SER A 30 -2.63 -54.59 -15.75
C SER A 30 -1.59 -54.26 -16.83
N ILE A 31 -1.73 -53.11 -17.48
CA ILE A 31 -0.81 -52.62 -18.51
C ILE A 31 0.50 -52.16 -17.85
N LEU A 32 0.41 -51.31 -16.82
CA LEU A 32 1.55 -50.70 -16.15
C LEU A 32 2.48 -51.73 -15.49
N ARG A 33 1.94 -52.87 -15.01
CA ARG A 33 2.75 -53.98 -14.45
C ARG A 33 3.67 -54.65 -15.47
N THR A 34 3.31 -54.60 -16.75
CA THR A 34 4.11 -55.20 -17.84
C THR A 34 5.10 -54.23 -18.47
N ALA A 35 5.01 -52.94 -18.11
CA ALA A 35 5.89 -51.91 -18.64
C ALA A 35 7.30 -51.99 -18.02
N THR A 36 8.32 -51.72 -18.84
CA THR A 36 9.71 -51.69 -18.39
C THR A 36 9.99 -50.42 -17.58
N PRO A 37 10.42 -50.50 -16.30
CA PRO A 37 10.78 -49.32 -15.53
C PRO A 37 12.11 -48.71 -16.00
N HIS A 38 12.18 -47.37 -15.98
CA HIS A 38 13.40 -46.64 -16.33
C HIS A 38 14.19 -46.29 -15.07
N LYS A 39 15.53 -46.40 -15.14
CA LYS A 39 16.42 -45.88 -14.11
C LYS A 39 16.62 -44.38 -14.33
N LEU A 40 16.39 -43.58 -13.29
CA LEU A 40 16.74 -42.16 -13.32
C LEU A 40 18.27 -42.01 -13.38
N PRO A 41 18.81 -41.09 -14.20
CA PRO A 41 20.23 -40.78 -14.19
C PRO A 41 20.63 -40.21 -12.82
N SER A 42 21.92 -40.32 -12.48
CA SER A 42 22.44 -39.64 -11.28
C SER A 42 22.17 -38.14 -11.40
N PHE A 43 21.49 -37.58 -10.40
CA PHE A 43 21.17 -36.16 -10.33
C PHE A 43 21.97 -35.51 -9.21
N THR A 44 22.86 -34.60 -9.59
CA THR A 44 23.57 -33.74 -8.64
C THR A 44 22.95 -32.35 -8.71
N PRO A 45 22.39 -31.82 -7.61
CA PRO A 45 21.92 -30.43 -7.58
C PRO A 45 23.03 -29.49 -8.04
N CYS A 46 22.68 -28.44 -8.79
CA CYS A 46 23.67 -27.45 -9.23
C CYS A 46 24.38 -26.85 -8.01
N VAL A 47 25.72 -26.85 -8.03
CA VAL A 47 26.53 -26.18 -7.01
C VAL A 47 26.23 -24.69 -7.06
N PHE A 48 26.03 -24.10 -5.88
CA PHE A 48 25.67 -22.69 -5.69
C PHE A 48 26.56 -21.75 -6.52
N LYS A 49 25.94 -21.01 -7.45
CA LYS A 49 26.60 -19.90 -8.15
C LYS A 49 26.12 -18.60 -7.52
N ASN A 50 27.03 -17.74 -7.08
CA ASN A 50 26.65 -16.39 -6.66
C ASN A 50 26.51 -15.51 -7.92
N PRO A 51 25.34 -14.90 -8.20
CA PRO A 51 24.11 -14.87 -7.40
C PRO A 51 23.09 -15.97 -7.79
N SER A 52 22.66 -16.75 -6.79
CA SER A 52 21.52 -17.68 -6.91
C SER A 52 20.29 -17.02 -6.30
N LYS A 53 19.14 -17.15 -6.95
CA LYS A 53 17.86 -16.60 -6.46
C LYS A 53 16.96 -17.73 -6.00
N TYR A 54 16.55 -17.70 -4.75
CA TYR A 54 15.62 -18.67 -4.15
C TYR A 54 14.25 -18.04 -3.91
N PRO A 55 13.18 -18.85 -3.93
CA PRO A 55 11.88 -18.40 -3.44
C PRO A 55 11.97 -18.03 -1.96
N SER A 56 11.44 -16.87 -1.59
CA SER A 56 11.32 -16.50 -0.18
C SER A 56 10.41 -17.46 0.59
N PRO A 57 10.68 -17.67 1.89
CA PRO A 57 9.76 -18.39 2.78
C PRO A 57 8.33 -17.83 2.71
N LYS A 58 7.35 -18.70 2.97
CA LYS A 58 5.93 -18.35 2.99
C LYS A 58 5.29 -18.84 4.27
N VAL A 59 4.43 -17.98 4.82
CA VAL A 59 3.49 -18.33 5.89
C VAL A 59 2.19 -18.82 5.24
N VAL A 60 1.64 -19.92 5.74
CA VAL A 60 0.38 -20.49 5.26
C VAL A 60 -0.77 -19.67 5.85
N PHE A 61 -1.62 -19.10 5.01
CA PHE A 61 -2.81 -18.39 5.45
C PHE A 61 -3.91 -19.39 5.83
N ARG A 62 -4.55 -19.18 6.98
CA ARG A 62 -5.61 -20.03 7.52
C ARG A 62 -6.66 -19.18 8.20
N ILE A 63 -7.92 -19.37 7.83
CA ILE A 63 -9.09 -18.83 8.53
C ILE A 63 -10.07 -19.96 8.86
N TYR A 64 -10.13 -21.02 8.06
CA TYR A 64 -10.98 -22.18 8.32
C TYR A 64 -10.17 -23.31 8.98
N GLY A 65 -10.60 -23.76 10.15
CA GLY A 65 -9.98 -24.83 10.91
C GLY A 65 -10.89 -25.32 12.05
N LYS A 66 -10.44 -26.34 12.80
CA LYS A 66 -11.21 -26.98 13.88
C LYS A 66 -11.65 -26.02 14.99
N GLU A 67 -10.89 -24.97 15.26
CA GLU A 67 -11.18 -23.99 16.31
C GLU A 67 -12.18 -22.92 15.85
N ASN A 68 -12.33 -22.73 14.54
CA ASN A 68 -13.21 -21.75 13.91
C ASN A 68 -14.41 -22.46 13.28
N PHE A 69 -15.14 -23.23 14.10
CA PHE A 69 -16.23 -24.11 13.67
C PHE A 69 -17.13 -23.41 12.64
N LEU A 70 -17.06 -23.91 11.42
CA LEU A 70 -18.11 -23.76 10.43
C LEU A 70 -19.30 -24.61 10.89
N ASP A 71 -20.49 -24.34 10.34
CA ASP A 71 -21.66 -25.19 10.54
C ASP A 71 -21.32 -26.68 10.35
N LYS A 72 -22.04 -27.56 11.05
CA LYS A 72 -21.79 -29.02 11.08
C LYS A 72 -21.76 -29.70 9.70
N ASP A 73 -22.20 -29.00 8.65
CA ASP A 73 -22.34 -29.52 7.29
C ASP A 73 -21.16 -29.16 6.36
N VAL A 74 -20.10 -28.47 6.83
CA VAL A 74 -18.94 -28.15 5.98
C VAL A 74 -17.89 -29.26 5.99
N ASN A 75 -17.67 -29.90 4.83
CA ASN A 75 -16.66 -30.93 4.64
C ASN A 75 -15.34 -30.35 4.13
N LEU A 76 -14.46 -29.98 5.05
CA LEU A 76 -13.10 -29.50 4.77
C LEU A 76 -12.04 -30.48 5.29
N PRO A 77 -11.00 -30.80 4.51
CA PRO A 77 -9.84 -31.50 5.03
C PRO A 77 -9.17 -30.73 6.16
N ASP A 78 -8.69 -31.46 7.16
CA ASP A 78 -8.00 -30.91 8.32
C ASP A 78 -6.76 -30.10 7.90
N CYS A 79 -6.43 -29.05 8.64
CA CYS A 79 -5.27 -28.20 8.37
C CYS A 79 -3.95 -29.00 8.34
N GLU A 80 -3.88 -30.06 9.14
CA GLU A 80 -2.76 -30.99 9.24
C GLU A 80 -2.82 -32.16 8.24
N SER A 81 -3.83 -32.23 7.37
CA SER A 81 -3.91 -33.26 6.33
C SER A 81 -3.12 -32.85 5.07
N ILE A 82 -2.54 -33.83 4.38
CA ILE A 82 -1.84 -33.58 3.11
C ILE A 82 -2.82 -33.18 2.00
N GLU A 83 -4.05 -33.66 2.06
CA GLU A 83 -5.14 -33.33 1.14
C GLU A 83 -5.41 -31.83 1.15
N ARG A 84 -5.41 -31.19 2.34
CA ARG A 84 -5.56 -29.74 2.45
C ARG A 84 -4.51 -28.98 1.65
N PHE A 85 -3.24 -29.38 1.80
CA PHE A 85 -2.14 -28.79 1.04
C PHE A 85 -2.29 -29.01 -0.47
N LEU A 86 -2.59 -30.24 -0.90
CA LEU A 86 -2.68 -30.58 -2.32
C LEU A 86 -3.84 -29.83 -3.01
N LEU A 87 -4.99 -29.72 -2.36
CA LEU A 87 -6.12 -28.95 -2.90
C LEU A 87 -5.78 -27.48 -3.07
N GLU A 88 -5.14 -26.88 -2.07
CA GLU A 88 -4.71 -25.48 -2.17
C GLU A 88 -3.68 -25.28 -3.28
N GLN A 89 -2.74 -26.22 -3.45
CA GLN A 89 -1.78 -26.12 -4.55
C GLN A 89 -2.48 -26.21 -5.91
N ASP A 90 -3.47 -27.10 -6.08
CA ASP A 90 -4.26 -27.20 -7.30
C ASP A 90 -5.03 -25.89 -7.59
N LEU A 91 -5.73 -25.34 -6.59
CA LEU A 91 -6.46 -24.07 -6.72
C LEU A 91 -5.51 -22.90 -7.04
N ILE A 92 -4.38 -22.83 -6.34
CA ILE A 92 -3.33 -21.83 -6.61
C ILE A 92 -2.81 -21.98 -8.04
N TRP A 93 -2.61 -23.20 -8.51
CA TRP A 93 -2.12 -23.46 -9.87
C TRP A 93 -3.14 -23.01 -10.91
N ILE A 94 -4.44 -23.31 -10.73
CA ILE A 94 -5.52 -22.82 -11.60
C ILE A 94 -5.50 -21.29 -11.66
N ILE A 95 -5.42 -20.62 -10.51
CA ILE A 95 -5.40 -19.17 -10.42
C ILE A 95 -4.17 -18.59 -11.14
N GLU A 96 -2.98 -19.10 -10.85
CA GLU A 96 -1.73 -18.58 -11.41
C GLU A 96 -1.57 -18.86 -12.90
N LYS A 97 -2.23 -19.88 -13.45
CA LYS A 97 -2.25 -20.15 -14.89
C LYS A 97 -3.27 -19.30 -15.65
N ASN A 98 -4.34 -18.88 -15.00
CA ASN A 98 -5.47 -18.22 -15.66
C ASN A 98 -5.68 -16.76 -15.23
N TYR A 99 -4.69 -16.13 -14.58
CA TYR A 99 -4.83 -14.79 -14.01
C TYR A 99 -5.12 -13.67 -15.03
N GLN A 100 -4.86 -13.91 -16.31
CA GLN A 100 -5.16 -12.96 -17.39
C GLN A 100 -6.62 -13.05 -17.85
N GLN A 101 -7.32 -14.14 -17.54
CA GLN A 101 -8.69 -14.42 -18.00
C GLN A 101 -9.59 -14.73 -16.79
N LYS A 102 -9.98 -13.70 -16.03
CA LYS A 102 -10.71 -13.87 -14.75
C LYS A 102 -12.00 -14.72 -14.85
N LYS A 103 -12.74 -14.64 -15.96
CA LYS A 103 -13.96 -15.42 -16.17
C LYS A 103 -13.65 -16.91 -16.38
N GLU A 104 -12.64 -17.21 -17.18
CA GLU A 104 -12.17 -18.59 -17.39
C GLU A 104 -11.60 -19.16 -16.09
N CYS A 105 -10.84 -18.35 -15.36
CA CYS A 105 -10.34 -18.71 -14.03
C CYS A 105 -11.49 -19.06 -13.07
N ALA A 106 -12.55 -18.25 -13.02
CA ALA A 106 -13.73 -18.52 -12.19
C ALA A 106 -14.43 -19.83 -12.61
N HIS A 107 -14.64 -20.02 -13.91
CA HIS A 107 -15.24 -21.24 -14.46
C HIS A 107 -14.43 -22.48 -14.08
N LEU A 108 -13.10 -22.45 -14.26
CA LEU A 108 -12.21 -23.56 -13.91
C LEU A 108 -12.24 -23.87 -12.42
N LEU A 109 -12.26 -22.86 -11.55
CA LEU A 109 -12.36 -23.05 -10.10
C LEU A 109 -13.68 -23.70 -9.69
N VAL A 110 -14.82 -23.27 -10.26
CA VAL A 110 -16.14 -23.85 -9.97
C VAL A 110 -16.27 -25.27 -10.55
N SER A 111 -15.67 -25.52 -11.71
CA SER A 111 -15.71 -26.83 -12.38
C SER A 111 -14.73 -27.84 -11.79
N PHE A 112 -13.80 -27.40 -10.94
CA PHE A 112 -12.83 -28.25 -10.29
C PHE A 112 -13.56 -29.23 -9.38
N ARG A 113 -13.73 -30.48 -9.82
CA ARG A 113 -14.32 -31.55 -9.02
C ARG A 113 -13.26 -32.59 -8.68
N LYS A 114 -13.38 -33.18 -7.49
CA LYS A 114 -12.58 -34.31 -7.02
C LYS A 114 -13.50 -35.43 -6.51
N ARG A 115 -12.90 -36.54 -6.10
CA ARG A 115 -13.59 -37.80 -5.78
C ARG A 115 -14.53 -37.68 -4.57
N GLU A 116 -14.12 -36.95 -3.54
CA GLU A 116 -14.92 -36.68 -2.36
C GLU A 116 -15.61 -35.31 -2.46
N GLU A 117 -16.82 -35.19 -1.90
CA GLU A 117 -17.55 -33.92 -1.83
C GLU A 117 -16.87 -32.97 -0.84
N VAL A 118 -16.01 -32.10 -1.35
CA VAL A 118 -15.37 -31.01 -0.61
C VAL A 118 -16.23 -29.76 -0.64
N SER A 119 -16.21 -29.01 0.45
CA SER A 119 -16.63 -27.61 0.45
C SER A 119 -15.57 -26.71 -0.22
N LEU A 120 -15.47 -26.81 -1.56
CA LEU A 120 -14.50 -26.07 -2.38
C LEU A 120 -14.68 -24.56 -2.35
N ASP A 121 -15.92 -24.09 -2.22
CA ASP A 121 -16.30 -22.70 -1.99
C ASP A 121 -15.49 -22.06 -0.86
N PHE A 122 -15.39 -22.73 0.30
CA PHE A 122 -14.58 -22.27 1.43
C PHE A 122 -13.09 -22.25 1.09
N LEU A 123 -12.55 -23.31 0.47
CA LEU A 123 -11.14 -23.36 0.08
C LEU A 123 -10.77 -22.27 -0.93
N ILE A 124 -11.62 -22.04 -1.93
CA ILE A 124 -11.40 -21.00 -2.94
C ILE A 124 -11.34 -19.63 -2.28
N VAL A 125 -12.29 -19.31 -1.39
CA VAL A 125 -12.33 -18.03 -0.68
C VAL A 125 -11.09 -17.87 0.22
N GLU A 126 -10.71 -18.90 0.99
CA GLU A 126 -9.49 -18.85 1.82
C GLU A 126 -8.23 -18.66 0.97
N VAL A 127 -8.08 -19.39 -0.14
CA VAL A 127 -6.93 -19.26 -1.04
C VAL A 127 -6.86 -17.85 -1.62
N LEU A 128 -7.99 -17.26 -2.02
CA LEU A 128 -8.02 -15.91 -2.58
C LEU A 128 -7.66 -14.85 -1.55
N PHE A 129 -8.18 -14.93 -0.32
CA PHE A 129 -7.74 -14.05 0.77
C PHE A 129 -6.27 -14.26 1.12
N GLY A 130 -5.79 -15.50 1.16
CA GLY A 130 -4.38 -15.81 1.35
C GLY A 130 -3.48 -15.19 0.28
N LYS A 131 -3.96 -15.08 -0.97
CA LYS A 131 -3.25 -14.36 -2.04
C LYS A 131 -3.31 -12.85 -1.86
N ILE A 132 -4.44 -12.28 -1.46
CA ILE A 132 -4.57 -10.83 -1.17
C ILE A 132 -3.62 -10.43 -0.03
N PHE A 133 -3.57 -11.22 1.04
CA PHE A 133 -2.76 -10.97 2.23
C PHE A 133 -1.32 -11.49 2.15
N GLN A 134 -0.89 -12.00 1.00
CA GLN A 134 0.46 -12.55 0.86
C GLN A 134 1.53 -11.47 1.09
N LEU A 135 2.42 -11.71 2.06
CA LEU A 135 3.59 -10.87 2.33
C LEU A 135 4.85 -11.41 1.62
N PRO A 136 5.80 -10.55 1.23
CA PRO A 136 5.75 -9.08 1.30
C PRO A 136 4.77 -8.47 0.29
N LYS A 137 4.52 -9.16 -0.83
CA LYS A 137 3.54 -8.75 -1.85
C LYS A 137 2.88 -9.95 -2.54
N PRO A 138 1.65 -9.80 -3.06
CA PRO A 138 1.01 -10.80 -3.88
C PRO A 138 1.74 -10.99 -5.21
N ARG A 139 1.58 -12.16 -5.82
CA ARG A 139 2.19 -12.48 -7.13
C ARG A 139 1.55 -11.66 -8.26
N CYS A 140 0.22 -11.60 -8.29
CA CYS A 140 -0.56 -10.79 -9.24
C CYS A 140 -1.04 -9.50 -8.56
N ALA A 141 -1.48 -8.52 -9.34
CA ALA A 141 -2.09 -7.31 -8.77
C ALA A 141 -3.32 -7.67 -7.94
N GLN A 142 -3.49 -7.06 -6.77
CA GLN A 142 -4.60 -7.35 -5.85
C GLN A 142 -5.97 -7.26 -6.54
N ILE A 143 -6.15 -6.27 -7.42
CA ILE A 143 -7.37 -6.05 -8.19
C ILE A 143 -7.84 -7.28 -8.98
N PHE A 144 -6.92 -8.15 -9.40
CA PHE A 144 -7.27 -9.41 -10.05
C PHE A 144 -8.00 -10.35 -9.08
N TYR A 145 -7.45 -10.58 -7.89
CA TYR A 145 -8.09 -11.44 -6.88
C TYR A 145 -9.42 -10.86 -6.41
N SER A 146 -9.49 -9.53 -6.19
CA SER A 146 -10.75 -8.85 -5.85
C SER A 146 -11.80 -9.02 -6.94
N SER A 147 -11.42 -8.86 -8.21
CA SER A 147 -12.31 -9.06 -9.35
C SER A 147 -12.75 -10.51 -9.51
N LEU A 148 -11.85 -11.46 -9.25
CA LEU A 148 -12.15 -12.89 -9.33
C LEU A 148 -13.18 -13.31 -8.29
N LEU A 149 -13.09 -12.79 -7.05
CA LEU A 149 -14.13 -12.99 -6.03
C LEU A 149 -15.50 -12.47 -6.49
N ILE A 150 -15.55 -11.30 -7.13
CA ILE A 150 -16.80 -10.76 -7.69
C ILE A 150 -17.35 -11.67 -8.80
N GLU A 151 -16.50 -12.15 -9.72
CA GLU A 151 -16.94 -13.11 -10.74
C GLU A 151 -17.49 -14.39 -10.09
N LEU A 152 -16.83 -14.94 -9.07
CA LEU A 152 -17.29 -16.13 -8.35
C LEU A 152 -18.66 -15.90 -7.67
N CYS A 153 -18.91 -14.73 -7.10
CA CYS A 153 -20.24 -14.37 -6.59
C CYS A 153 -21.33 -14.41 -7.67
N HIS A 154 -21.00 -14.08 -8.93
CA HIS A 154 -21.96 -14.15 -10.04
C HIS A 154 -22.14 -15.59 -10.56
N PHE A 155 -21.05 -16.37 -10.64
CA PHE A 155 -21.09 -17.75 -11.12
C PHE A 155 -21.74 -18.71 -10.11
N TRP A 156 -21.61 -18.44 -8.82
CA TRP A 156 -22.12 -19.30 -7.75
C TRP A 156 -22.89 -18.49 -6.68
N PRO A 157 -24.04 -17.87 -7.05
CA PRO A 157 -24.71 -16.83 -6.25
C PRO A 157 -25.37 -17.34 -4.97
N ASN A 158 -25.70 -18.62 -4.91
CA ASN A 158 -26.37 -19.21 -3.74
C ASN A 158 -25.41 -19.58 -2.61
N THR A 159 -24.09 -19.56 -2.86
CA THR A 159 -23.10 -20.13 -1.94
C THR A 159 -21.94 -19.15 -1.69
N ILE A 160 -21.21 -18.75 -2.73
CA ILE A 160 -20.00 -17.91 -2.57
C ILE A 160 -20.26 -16.59 -1.81
N PRO A 161 -21.35 -15.84 -2.05
CA PRO A 161 -21.60 -14.61 -1.30
C PRO A 161 -21.69 -14.82 0.23
N GLN A 162 -22.30 -15.92 0.68
CA GLN A 162 -22.41 -16.25 2.10
C GLN A 162 -21.04 -16.60 2.69
N VAL A 163 -20.25 -17.40 1.98
CA VAL A 163 -18.89 -17.78 2.38
C VAL A 163 -17.97 -16.54 2.44
N VAL A 164 -18.10 -15.61 1.49
CA VAL A 164 -17.35 -14.35 1.50
C VAL A 164 -17.75 -13.46 2.68
N ALA A 165 -19.05 -13.35 2.98
CA ALA A 165 -19.53 -12.59 4.13
C ALA A 165 -19.01 -13.18 5.45
N GLN A 166 -19.03 -14.52 5.58
CA GLN A 166 -18.49 -15.22 6.73
C GLN A 166 -16.97 -15.00 6.88
N ALA A 167 -16.19 -15.19 5.80
CA ALA A 167 -14.76 -14.93 5.81
C ALA A 167 -14.45 -13.48 6.23
N THR A 168 -15.23 -12.52 5.71
CA THR A 168 -15.08 -11.09 6.03
C THR A 168 -15.29 -10.87 7.52
N GLN A 169 -16.35 -11.45 8.12
CA GLN A 169 -16.61 -11.34 9.55
C GLN A 169 -15.47 -11.94 10.38
N MET A 170 -15.02 -13.16 10.03
CA MET A 170 -13.91 -13.82 10.74
C MET A 170 -12.61 -13.01 10.70
N ILE A 171 -12.30 -12.38 9.57
CA ILE A 171 -11.14 -11.50 9.44
C ILE A 171 -11.34 -10.23 10.28
N CYS A 172 -12.53 -9.63 10.25
CA CYS A 172 -12.88 -8.47 11.08
C CYS A 172 -12.73 -8.76 12.59
N ASP A 173 -13.11 -9.96 13.04
CA ASP A 173 -13.00 -10.37 14.44
C ASP A 173 -11.54 -10.56 14.90
N ASN A 174 -10.60 -10.64 13.95
CA ASN A 174 -9.17 -10.87 14.20
C ASN A 174 -8.28 -9.68 13.81
N LEU A 175 -8.84 -8.48 13.62
CA LEU A 175 -8.09 -7.28 13.23
C LEU A 175 -6.97 -6.89 14.20
N ASP A 176 -7.12 -7.20 15.49
CA ASP A 176 -6.15 -6.84 16.54
C ASP A 176 -4.76 -7.46 16.36
N THR A 177 -4.68 -8.56 15.62
CA THR A 177 -3.42 -9.27 15.33
C THR A 177 -3.03 -9.22 13.86
N MET A 178 -3.84 -8.55 13.02
CA MET A 178 -3.62 -8.48 11.59
C MET A 178 -2.42 -7.58 11.26
N ASN A 179 -1.50 -8.06 10.43
CA ASN A 179 -0.40 -7.23 9.93
C ASN A 179 -0.96 -6.00 9.19
N THR A 180 -0.40 -4.81 9.45
CA THR A 180 -0.85 -3.53 8.87
C THR A 180 -0.86 -3.50 7.34
N THR A 181 0.06 -4.24 6.69
CA THR A 181 0.05 -4.37 5.23
C THR A 181 -1.19 -5.13 4.75
N CYS A 182 -1.57 -6.18 5.48
CA CYS A 182 -2.77 -6.97 5.17
C CYS A 182 -4.04 -6.18 5.51
N PHE A 183 -4.02 -5.43 6.61
CA PHE A 183 -5.10 -4.53 7.03
C PHE A 183 -5.48 -3.55 5.91
N ASP A 184 -4.51 -2.79 5.39
CA ASP A 184 -4.75 -1.83 4.30
C ASP A 184 -5.31 -2.53 3.05
N ARG A 185 -4.79 -3.71 2.70
CA ARG A 185 -5.30 -4.49 1.56
C ARG A 185 -6.72 -4.99 1.80
N PHE A 186 -7.10 -5.27 3.04
CA PHE A 186 -8.44 -5.68 3.39
C PHE A 186 -9.43 -4.51 3.25
N VAL A 187 -9.05 -3.31 3.69
CA VAL A 187 -9.81 -2.07 3.47
C VAL A 187 -10.01 -1.82 1.98
N ASP A 188 -8.93 -1.91 1.19
CA ASP A 188 -8.97 -1.72 -0.27
C ASP A 188 -9.85 -2.77 -0.97
N TRP A 189 -9.77 -4.03 -0.54
CA TRP A 189 -10.59 -5.11 -1.09
C TRP A 189 -12.07 -4.93 -0.75
N LEU A 190 -12.41 -4.67 0.51
CA LEU A 190 -13.80 -4.62 0.96
C LEU A 190 -14.50 -3.39 0.38
N SER A 191 -13.86 -2.22 0.36
CA SER A 191 -14.43 -1.03 -0.27
C SER A 191 -14.72 -1.25 -1.77
N PHE A 192 -13.79 -1.89 -2.49
CA PHE A 192 -13.98 -2.26 -3.89
C PHE A 192 -15.11 -3.28 -4.07
N HIS A 193 -15.18 -4.30 -3.21
CA HIS A 193 -16.24 -5.30 -3.22
C HIS A 193 -17.62 -4.67 -2.99
N LEU A 194 -17.75 -3.86 -1.93
CA LEU A 194 -18.99 -3.15 -1.58
C LEU A 194 -19.48 -2.25 -2.73
N CYS A 195 -18.57 -1.53 -3.39
CA CYS A 195 -18.93 -0.69 -4.54
C CYS A 195 -19.61 -1.49 -5.66
N HIS A 196 -19.17 -2.73 -5.92
CA HIS A 196 -19.77 -3.59 -6.95
C HIS A 196 -21.16 -4.11 -6.57
N PHE A 197 -21.42 -4.26 -5.27
CA PHE A 197 -22.72 -4.68 -4.72
C PHE A 197 -23.53 -3.50 -4.16
N LYS A 198 -23.33 -2.29 -4.72
CA LYS A 198 -24.09 -1.06 -4.43
C LYS A 198 -24.07 -0.63 -2.95
N PHE A 199 -23.02 -1.02 -2.23
CA PHE A 199 -22.80 -0.80 -0.80
C PHE A 199 -23.83 -1.49 0.11
N LEU A 200 -24.52 -2.51 -0.40
CA LEU A 200 -25.44 -3.33 0.39
C LEU A 200 -24.64 -4.35 1.21
N TRP A 201 -24.69 -4.20 2.53
CA TRP A 201 -24.01 -5.07 3.50
C TRP A 201 -24.77 -5.07 4.82
N SER A 202 -24.53 -6.07 5.66
CA SER A 202 -25.06 -6.15 7.03
C SER A 202 -24.27 -5.24 7.98
N TRP A 203 -24.40 -3.93 7.76
CA TRP A 203 -23.70 -2.88 8.53
C TRP A 203 -24.04 -2.92 10.03
N GLU A 204 -25.20 -3.47 10.39
CA GLU A 204 -25.68 -3.59 11.76
C GLU A 204 -24.73 -4.40 12.65
N ASN A 205 -24.00 -5.36 12.06
CA ASN A 205 -23.02 -6.19 12.77
C ASN A 205 -21.87 -5.38 13.35
N TRP A 206 -21.67 -4.13 12.89
CA TRP A 206 -20.51 -3.32 13.22
C TRP A 206 -20.85 -2.05 14.00
N ILE A 207 -22.12 -1.83 14.38
CA ILE A 207 -22.55 -0.60 15.08
C ILE A 207 -21.73 -0.32 16.34
N ASN A 208 -21.33 -1.38 17.06
CA ASN A 208 -20.57 -1.26 18.31
C ASN A 208 -19.18 -0.63 18.13
N CYS A 209 -18.62 -0.61 16.91
CA CYS A 209 -17.28 -0.05 16.69
C CYS A 209 -17.20 1.46 16.95
N VAL A 210 -18.33 2.19 16.88
CA VAL A 210 -18.39 3.65 17.09
C VAL A 210 -18.00 4.04 18.50
N GLU A 211 -18.31 3.19 19.48
CA GLU A 211 -18.07 3.42 20.90
C GLU A 211 -16.66 2.99 21.34
N LEU A 212 -15.91 2.29 20.47
CA LEU A 212 -14.54 1.89 20.76
C LEU A 212 -13.59 3.09 20.74
N ASN A 213 -12.42 2.95 21.37
CA ASN A 213 -11.34 3.92 21.25
C ASN A 213 -11.02 4.20 19.76
N PRO A 214 -10.79 5.47 19.33
CA PRO A 214 -10.39 5.78 17.95
C PRO A 214 -9.21 4.97 17.38
N LEU A 215 -8.30 4.51 18.25
CA LEU A 215 -7.14 3.69 17.92
C LEU A 215 -7.43 2.18 18.00
N ALA A 216 -8.64 1.76 18.35
CA ALA A 216 -9.03 0.36 18.31
C ALA A 216 -9.02 -0.13 16.85
N PRO A 217 -8.36 -1.25 16.52
CA PRO A 217 -8.20 -1.73 15.14
C PRO A 217 -9.53 -1.86 14.39
N GLN A 218 -10.59 -2.31 15.05
CA GLN A 218 -11.92 -2.40 14.46
C GLN A 218 -12.49 -1.02 14.07
N ARG A 219 -12.39 -0.01 14.95
CA ARG A 219 -12.87 1.35 14.65
C ARG A 219 -12.03 2.02 13.56
N MET A 220 -10.71 1.84 13.60
CA MET A 220 -9.81 2.31 12.55
C MET A 220 -10.19 1.69 11.20
N PHE A 221 -10.45 0.37 11.17
CA PHE A 221 -10.80 -0.35 9.95
C PHE A 221 -12.05 0.23 9.30
N PHE A 222 -13.13 0.43 10.07
CA PHE A 222 -14.37 0.98 9.52
C PHE A 222 -14.27 2.45 9.13
N THR A 223 -13.43 3.22 9.83
CA THR A 223 -13.14 4.61 9.44
C THR A 223 -12.46 4.65 8.07
N GLU A 224 -11.39 3.88 7.88
CA GLU A 224 -10.68 3.81 6.59
C GLU A 224 -11.55 3.17 5.48
N LEU A 225 -12.39 2.19 5.83
CA LEU A 225 -13.34 1.58 4.89
C LEU A 225 -14.31 2.62 4.32
N LEU A 226 -14.92 3.44 5.18
CA LEU A 226 -15.85 4.48 4.75
C LEU A 226 -15.14 5.60 3.98
N CYS A 227 -13.90 5.95 4.33
CA CYS A 227 -13.05 6.83 3.52
C CYS A 227 -12.87 6.28 2.09
N ASN A 228 -12.51 5.01 1.93
CA ASN A 228 -12.34 4.40 0.61
C ASN A 228 -13.68 4.26 -0.14
N CYS A 229 -14.77 3.93 0.55
CA CYS A 229 -16.11 3.92 -0.05
C CYS A 229 -16.52 5.31 -0.57
N LEU A 230 -16.17 6.39 0.16
CA LEU A 230 -16.42 7.76 -0.30
C LEU A 230 -15.64 8.08 -1.56
N GLN A 231 -14.38 7.63 -1.68
CA GLN A 231 -13.58 7.82 -2.89
C GLN A 231 -14.15 7.08 -4.12
N LEU A 232 -14.87 5.98 -3.90
CA LEU A 232 -15.55 5.20 -4.93
C LEU A 232 -17.01 5.66 -5.16
N SER A 233 -17.48 6.66 -4.41
CA SER A 233 -18.87 7.12 -4.43
C SER A 233 -18.97 8.63 -4.11
N TYR A 234 -20.04 9.03 -3.42
CA TYR A 234 -20.27 10.39 -2.95
C TYR A 234 -20.94 10.34 -1.57
N HIS A 235 -20.84 11.44 -0.82
CA HIS A 235 -21.20 11.49 0.59
C HIS A 235 -22.67 11.11 0.83
N GLU A 236 -23.59 11.68 0.03
CA GLU A 236 -25.03 11.42 0.14
C GLU A 236 -25.35 9.93 -0.04
N ARG A 237 -24.65 9.23 -0.94
CA ARG A 237 -24.85 7.79 -1.14
C ARG A 237 -24.48 6.98 0.09
N LEU A 238 -23.40 7.35 0.78
CA LEU A 238 -23.00 6.65 2.00
C LEU A 238 -24.02 6.87 3.12
N VAL A 239 -24.53 8.09 3.27
CA VAL A 239 -25.57 8.43 4.25
C VAL A 239 -26.84 7.61 4.01
N GLU A 240 -27.21 7.34 2.74
CA GLU A 240 -28.37 6.51 2.38
C GLU A 240 -28.22 5.02 2.74
N VAL A 241 -27.03 4.44 2.53
CA VAL A 241 -26.82 2.98 2.63
C VAL A 241 -26.29 2.52 3.98
N VAL A 242 -25.71 3.43 4.77
CA VAL A 242 -25.12 3.15 6.08
C VAL A 242 -26.14 3.50 7.18
N PRO A 243 -26.34 2.63 8.20
CA PRO A 243 -27.21 2.92 9.33
C PRO A 243 -26.82 4.21 10.08
N THR A 244 -27.82 4.92 10.61
CA THR A 244 -27.64 6.20 11.34
C THR A 244 -26.68 6.10 12.52
N ALA A 245 -26.63 4.94 13.18
CA ALA A 245 -25.71 4.69 14.28
C ALA A 245 -24.22 4.80 13.86
N LEU A 246 -23.89 4.52 12.60
CA LEU A 246 -22.53 4.60 12.05
C LEU A 246 -22.22 5.95 11.38
N HIS A 247 -23.18 6.88 11.27
CA HIS A 247 -22.99 8.15 10.55
C HIS A 247 -21.84 9.01 11.10
N LYS A 248 -21.50 8.87 12.38
CA LYS A 248 -20.35 9.55 13.00
C LYS A 248 -18.99 9.13 12.40
N LEU A 249 -18.93 7.97 11.73
CA LEU A 249 -17.73 7.48 11.06
C LEU A 249 -17.70 7.82 9.56
N ILE A 250 -18.80 8.35 9.00
CA ILE A 250 -18.81 8.79 7.60
C ILE A 250 -17.88 10.02 7.50
N PRO A 251 -16.94 10.05 6.53
CA PRO A 251 -16.04 11.18 6.38
C PRO A 251 -16.80 12.46 6.02
N GLU A 252 -16.24 13.62 6.39
CA GLU A 252 -16.82 14.92 6.02
C GLU A 252 -17.00 15.08 4.50
N VAL A 253 -17.93 15.96 4.10
CA VAL A 253 -18.08 16.33 2.69
C VAL A 253 -16.75 16.90 2.17
N PRO A 254 -16.19 16.38 1.07
CA PRO A 254 -14.79 16.58 0.70
C PRO A 254 -14.53 17.91 -0.03
N LEU A 255 -14.85 19.03 0.63
CA LEU A 255 -14.73 20.41 0.15
C LEU A 255 -13.43 21.08 0.61
N PRO A 256 -12.88 22.03 -0.18
CA PRO A 256 -11.71 22.79 0.24
C PRO A 256 -12.07 23.81 1.33
N LYS A 257 -11.19 23.96 2.32
CA LYS A 257 -11.26 25.02 3.33
C LYS A 257 -10.40 26.19 2.88
N ASN A 258 -10.98 27.37 2.78
CA ASN A 258 -10.26 28.60 2.49
C ASN A 258 -10.29 29.52 3.71
N LYS A 259 -9.18 29.55 4.46
CA LYS A 259 -9.06 30.37 5.68
C LYS A 259 -9.16 31.87 5.42
N PHE A 260 -8.86 32.33 4.20
CA PHE A 260 -8.99 33.74 3.78
C PHE A 260 -10.40 34.09 3.29
N SER A 261 -11.39 33.21 3.50
CA SER A 261 -12.79 33.45 3.18
C SER A 261 -13.69 33.23 4.39
N GLY A 262 -14.75 34.03 4.53
CA GLY A 262 -15.73 33.91 5.61
C GLY A 262 -15.57 34.95 6.72
N SER A 263 -16.37 34.80 7.78
CA SER A 263 -16.40 35.74 8.90
C SER A 263 -15.08 35.71 9.68
N GLY A 264 -14.44 36.87 9.86
CA GLY A 264 -13.17 37.00 10.57
C GLY A 264 -11.91 36.88 9.70
N ALA A 265 -12.04 36.52 8.42
CA ALA A 265 -10.91 36.39 7.50
C ALA A 265 -10.16 37.71 7.27
N ASP A 266 -10.85 38.86 7.30
CA ASP A 266 -10.25 40.18 7.07
C ASP A 266 -9.19 40.57 8.12
N ARG A 267 -9.16 39.86 9.26
CA ARG A 267 -8.16 40.07 10.32
C ARG A 267 -6.89 39.25 10.12
N LEU A 268 -6.89 38.28 9.20
CA LEU A 268 -5.73 37.43 8.94
C LEU A 268 -4.69 38.18 8.11
N PRO A 269 -3.39 38.02 8.43
CA PRO A 269 -2.31 38.51 7.55
C PRO A 269 -2.49 37.99 6.13
N GLY A 270 -2.32 38.87 5.13
CA GLY A 270 -2.41 38.51 3.71
C GLY A 270 -3.83 38.27 3.17
N ALA A 271 -4.89 38.48 3.96
CA ALA A 271 -6.27 38.25 3.50
C ALA A 271 -6.66 39.11 2.29
N SER A 272 -6.30 40.40 2.26
CA SER A 272 -6.55 41.28 1.12
C SER A 272 -5.84 40.80 -0.15
N ILE A 273 -4.60 40.33 -0.01
CA ILE A 273 -3.79 39.81 -1.11
C ILE A 273 -4.36 38.47 -1.60
N ALA A 274 -4.79 37.60 -0.69
CA ALA A 274 -5.44 36.34 -1.04
C ALA A 274 -6.76 36.56 -1.79
N GLN A 275 -7.55 37.56 -1.40
CA GLN A 275 -8.76 37.95 -2.13
C GLN A 275 -8.44 38.51 -3.52
N HIS A 276 -7.47 39.42 -3.62
CA HIS A 276 -7.01 39.97 -4.90
C HIS A 276 -6.48 38.87 -5.83
N LEU A 277 -5.62 37.99 -5.33
CA LEU A 277 -5.08 36.87 -6.07
C LEU A 277 -6.17 35.90 -6.53
N THR A 278 -7.13 35.57 -5.65
CA THR A 278 -8.26 34.69 -6.01
C THR A 278 -9.09 35.29 -7.15
N GLN A 279 -9.27 36.61 -7.16
CA GLN A 279 -9.96 37.30 -8.26
C GLN A 279 -9.14 37.27 -9.55
N ALA A 280 -7.85 37.60 -9.50
CA ALA A 280 -6.95 37.55 -10.65
C ALA A 280 -6.87 36.14 -11.28
N LEU A 281 -6.86 35.10 -10.45
CA LEU A 281 -6.89 33.70 -10.90
C LEU A 281 -8.19 33.35 -11.64
N LYS A 282 -9.34 33.86 -11.18
CA LYS A 282 -10.63 33.69 -11.88
C LYS A 282 -10.63 34.38 -13.24
N GLU A 283 -9.96 35.51 -13.35
CA GLU A 283 -9.74 36.27 -14.58
C GLU A 283 -8.62 35.67 -15.46
N LYS A 284 -8.05 34.53 -15.04
CA LYS A 284 -7.01 33.78 -15.76
C LYS A 284 -5.73 34.58 -16.00
N CYS A 285 -5.32 35.41 -15.03
CA CYS A 285 -4.05 36.15 -15.06
C CYS A 285 -2.82 35.27 -15.39
N THR A 286 -1.73 35.91 -15.80
CA THR A 286 -0.46 35.26 -16.14
C THR A 286 0.32 34.86 -14.87
N PRO A 287 1.29 33.93 -14.97
CA PRO A 287 2.20 33.64 -13.87
C PRO A 287 2.95 34.88 -13.37
N GLU A 288 3.32 35.79 -14.26
CA GLU A 288 4.00 37.04 -13.95
C GLU A 288 3.09 37.97 -13.13
N ASP A 289 1.80 38.05 -13.45
CA ASP A 289 0.82 38.81 -12.64
C ASP A 289 0.70 38.22 -11.24
N VAL A 290 0.64 36.88 -11.11
CA VAL A 290 0.57 36.21 -9.80
C VAL A 290 1.83 36.52 -8.99
N HIS A 291 2.99 36.44 -9.61
CA HIS A 291 4.26 36.79 -8.98
C HIS A 291 4.26 38.25 -8.49
N ALA A 292 3.83 39.19 -9.34
CA ALA A 292 3.74 40.61 -8.97
C ALA A 292 2.81 40.85 -7.78
N ILE A 293 1.61 40.23 -7.76
CA ILE A 293 0.67 40.34 -6.63
C ILE A 293 1.28 39.80 -5.34
N LEU A 294 2.03 38.70 -5.41
CA LEU A 294 2.67 38.10 -4.24
C LEU A 294 3.87 38.89 -3.73
N MET A 295 4.46 39.79 -4.52
CA MET A 295 5.52 40.67 -4.04
C MET A 295 5.03 41.69 -3.01
N ASP A 296 3.73 42.01 -3.02
CA ASP A 296 3.10 42.90 -2.03
C ASP A 296 2.84 42.21 -0.68
N CYS A 297 3.09 40.90 -0.55
CA CYS A 297 2.94 40.20 0.74
C CYS A 297 3.94 40.71 1.77
N PRO A 298 3.48 41.11 2.98
CA PRO A 298 4.38 41.50 4.05
C PRO A 298 5.21 40.30 4.51
N TYR A 299 6.41 40.56 5.02
CA TYR A 299 7.13 39.56 5.80
C TYR A 299 6.48 39.47 7.20
N PRO A 300 6.31 38.26 7.75
CA PRO A 300 5.87 38.12 9.14
C PRO A 300 6.99 38.58 10.07
N ASP A 301 6.84 39.79 10.62
CA ASP A 301 7.76 40.50 11.54
C ASP A 301 9.18 40.81 10.99
N ASP A 302 9.89 41.76 11.61
CA ASP A 302 11.19 42.35 11.16
C ASP A 302 12.38 41.36 11.05
N ASP A 303 12.15 40.04 11.09
CA ASP A 303 13.16 39.01 10.83
C ASP A 303 13.35 38.80 9.32
N MET A 304 13.99 39.80 8.70
CA MET A 304 14.43 39.77 7.30
C MET A 304 15.44 38.64 6.99
N ASP A 305 15.89 37.90 8.01
CA ASP A 305 16.82 36.77 7.91
C ASP A 305 16.13 35.43 7.59
N MET A 306 14.79 35.38 7.49
CA MET A 306 14.11 34.16 7.05
C MET A 306 14.42 33.83 5.57
N PRO A 307 14.82 32.59 5.24
CA PRO A 307 15.22 32.21 3.89
C PRO A 307 14.08 32.23 2.86
N PHE A 308 12.82 32.34 3.32
CA PHE A 308 11.64 32.46 2.47
C PHE A 308 10.52 33.20 3.22
N ASN A 309 9.53 33.73 2.48
CA ASN A 309 8.33 34.33 3.06
C ASN A 309 7.20 33.29 3.16
N PRO A 310 6.84 32.80 4.37
CA PRO A 310 5.80 31.78 4.53
C PRO A 310 4.42 32.28 4.10
N LEU A 311 4.10 33.55 4.35
CA LEU A 311 2.80 34.13 3.99
C LEU A 311 2.59 34.13 2.46
N LYS A 312 3.64 34.41 1.67
CA LYS A 312 3.57 34.30 0.19
C LYS A 312 3.18 32.89 -0.25
N ILE A 313 3.84 31.89 0.31
CA ILE A 313 3.59 30.48 -0.03
C ILE A 313 2.16 30.09 0.37
N GLU A 314 1.72 30.52 1.55
CA GLU A 314 0.42 30.18 2.09
C GLU A 314 -0.72 30.80 1.25
N VAL A 315 -0.60 32.08 0.91
CA VAL A 315 -1.54 32.80 0.04
C VAL A 315 -1.59 32.18 -1.36
N LEU A 316 -0.42 31.93 -1.96
CA LEU A 316 -0.31 31.29 -3.28
C LEU A 316 -0.97 29.90 -3.28
N THR A 317 -0.57 29.05 -2.33
CA THR A 317 -1.02 27.66 -2.26
C THR A 317 -2.52 27.59 -2.02
N THR A 318 -3.05 28.39 -1.08
CA THR A 318 -4.48 28.44 -0.79
C THR A 318 -5.28 28.91 -2.02
N ALA A 319 -4.90 30.04 -2.61
CA ALA A 319 -5.65 30.62 -3.73
C ALA A 319 -5.65 29.70 -4.96
N VAL A 320 -4.51 29.09 -5.30
CA VAL A 320 -4.40 28.15 -6.43
C VAL A 320 -5.23 26.89 -6.20
N LEU A 321 -5.13 26.26 -5.01
CA LEU A 321 -5.82 25.01 -4.72
C LEU A 321 -7.34 25.20 -4.64
N VAL A 322 -7.80 26.30 -4.05
CA VAL A 322 -9.22 26.65 -3.98
C VAL A 322 -9.76 26.97 -5.37
N SER A 323 -9.04 27.74 -6.18
CA SER A 323 -9.45 28.08 -7.56
C SER A 323 -9.48 26.86 -8.49
N GLY A 324 -8.61 25.87 -8.24
CA GLY A 324 -8.57 24.59 -8.97
C GLY A 324 -9.52 23.51 -8.46
N SER A 325 -10.36 23.79 -7.47
CA SER A 325 -11.08 22.76 -6.70
C SER A 325 -12.17 21.99 -7.45
N ARG A 326 -12.70 22.54 -8.55
CA ARG A 326 -13.87 22.00 -9.27
C ARG A 326 -13.73 20.53 -9.69
N SER A 327 -12.57 20.12 -10.17
CA SER A 327 -12.28 18.71 -10.50
C SER A 327 -10.79 18.42 -10.42
N ILE A 328 -10.40 17.15 -10.44
CA ILE A 328 -8.98 16.76 -10.44
C ILE A 328 -8.24 17.39 -11.63
N SER A 329 -8.86 17.40 -12.81
CA SER A 329 -8.29 18.02 -14.01
C SER A 329 -8.09 19.53 -13.85
N HIS A 330 -9.01 20.25 -13.20
CA HIS A 330 -8.84 21.69 -12.93
C HIS A 330 -7.67 21.94 -11.98
N THR A 331 -7.53 21.13 -10.92
CA THR A 331 -6.40 21.23 -9.99
C THR A 331 -5.07 20.97 -10.70
N VAL A 332 -5.00 19.95 -11.54
CA VAL A 332 -3.76 19.67 -12.31
C VAL A 332 -3.47 20.80 -13.29
N ALA A 333 -4.47 21.30 -14.02
CA ALA A 333 -4.29 22.36 -14.99
C ALA A 333 -3.79 23.66 -14.35
N ILE A 334 -4.37 24.06 -13.20
CA ILE A 334 -3.96 25.28 -12.52
C ILE A 334 -2.56 25.14 -11.91
N LEU A 335 -2.20 23.97 -11.37
CA LEU A 335 -0.85 23.69 -10.87
C LEU A 335 0.18 23.74 -12.00
N ILE A 336 -0.12 23.20 -13.18
CA ILE A 336 0.77 23.30 -14.35
C ILE A 336 0.95 24.76 -14.76
N LYS A 337 -0.14 25.52 -14.83
CA LYS A 337 -0.12 26.92 -15.29
C LYS A 337 0.78 27.80 -14.40
N TYR A 338 0.72 27.62 -13.08
CA TYR A 338 1.44 28.46 -12.12
C TYR A 338 2.66 27.78 -11.50
N MET A 339 3.13 26.66 -12.08
CA MET A 339 4.27 25.88 -11.59
C MET A 339 5.55 26.71 -11.49
N SER A 340 5.79 27.65 -12.41
CA SER A 340 6.97 28.52 -12.39
C SER A 340 7.06 29.34 -11.12
N VAL A 341 5.94 29.94 -10.70
CA VAL A 341 5.83 30.75 -9.47
C VAL A 341 6.09 29.90 -8.22
N PHE A 342 5.56 28.67 -8.19
CA PHE A 342 5.86 27.74 -7.08
C PHE A 342 7.34 27.39 -7.01
N LYS A 343 8.00 27.17 -8.17
CA LYS A 343 9.42 26.86 -8.19
C LYS A 343 10.25 28.05 -7.72
N GLU A 344 9.95 29.25 -8.21
CA GLU A 344 10.64 30.47 -7.79
C GLU A 344 10.61 30.71 -6.28
N PHE A 345 9.47 30.45 -5.63
CA PHE A 345 9.35 30.66 -4.18
C PHE A 345 9.76 29.48 -3.30
N ALA A 346 9.94 28.27 -3.85
CA ALA A 346 10.13 27.08 -3.01
C ALA A 346 11.12 26.03 -3.53
N SER A 347 11.64 26.08 -4.75
CA SER A 347 12.50 25.00 -5.28
C SER A 347 13.77 24.81 -4.46
N ASP A 348 14.31 25.92 -3.93
CA ASP A 348 15.64 25.97 -3.31
C ASP A 348 15.57 25.98 -1.77
N SER A 349 14.37 25.98 -1.18
CA SER A 349 14.17 25.89 0.28
C SER A 349 13.30 24.69 0.63
N LYS A 350 13.83 23.79 1.46
CA LYS A 350 13.10 22.63 1.96
C LYS A 350 11.96 23.05 2.89
N GLU A 351 12.19 24.10 3.68
CA GLU A 351 11.23 24.69 4.62
C GLU A 351 10.06 25.33 3.87
N ALA A 352 10.32 26.00 2.74
CA ALA A 352 9.29 26.50 1.84
C ALA A 352 8.41 25.36 1.28
N GLN A 353 9.03 24.25 0.83
CA GLN A 353 8.30 23.06 0.36
C GLN A 353 7.48 22.41 1.47
N LEU A 354 8.00 22.35 2.70
CA LEU A 354 7.27 21.90 3.89
C LEU A 354 6.03 22.77 4.10
N HIS A 355 6.15 24.09 3.96
CA HIS A 355 5.05 25.03 4.14
C HIS A 355 3.97 24.90 3.05
N ILE A 356 4.36 24.61 1.79
CA ILE A 356 3.40 24.24 0.72
C ILE A 356 2.58 23.02 1.14
N LEU A 357 3.24 21.98 1.65
CA LEU A 357 2.59 20.74 2.05
C LEU A 357 1.66 20.91 3.27
N GLN A 358 2.06 21.72 4.24
CA GLN A 358 1.21 22.10 5.37
C GLN A 358 -0.04 22.86 4.90
N THR A 359 0.14 23.86 4.05
CA THR A 359 -0.99 24.64 3.49
C THR A 359 -1.92 23.74 2.66
N LEU A 360 -1.36 22.83 1.86
CA LEU A 360 -2.14 21.84 1.11
C LEU A 360 -3.00 20.98 2.04
N HIS A 361 -2.44 20.49 3.15
CA HIS A 361 -3.17 19.70 4.14
C HIS A 361 -4.30 20.51 4.78
N GLU A 362 -4.04 21.77 5.15
CA GLU A 362 -5.06 22.65 5.74
C GLU A 362 -6.22 22.93 4.78
N VAL A 363 -5.93 23.16 3.50
CA VAL A 363 -6.95 23.41 2.47
C VAL A 363 -7.79 22.17 2.20
N TRP A 364 -7.18 20.99 2.12
CA TRP A 364 -7.85 19.76 1.70
C TRP A 364 -7.97 18.70 2.80
N PHE A 365 -7.98 19.11 4.07
CA PHE A 365 -8.04 18.18 5.21
C PHE A 365 -9.19 17.17 5.12
N ALA A 366 -10.35 17.59 4.63
CA ALA A 366 -11.53 16.73 4.42
C ALA A 366 -11.48 15.90 3.13
N ASN A 367 -10.44 16.03 2.31
CA ASN A 367 -10.32 15.36 1.01
C ASN A 367 -8.92 14.75 0.83
N GLU A 368 -8.71 13.61 1.47
CA GLU A 368 -7.47 12.85 1.46
C GLU A 368 -7.00 12.47 0.05
N GLN A 369 -7.95 12.10 -0.83
CA GLN A 369 -7.66 11.77 -2.23
C GLN A 369 -7.05 12.98 -2.97
N ARG A 370 -7.54 14.19 -2.72
CA ARG A 370 -6.96 15.42 -3.32
C ARG A 370 -5.55 15.67 -2.81
N ILE A 371 -5.31 15.51 -1.51
CA ILE A 371 -3.96 15.65 -0.93
C ILE A 371 -3.00 14.70 -1.66
N MET A 372 -3.35 13.41 -1.75
CA MET A 372 -2.51 12.41 -2.43
C MET A 372 -2.19 12.77 -3.88
N ILE A 373 -3.21 13.19 -4.64
CA ILE A 373 -3.05 13.56 -6.05
C ILE A 373 -2.15 14.80 -6.19
N VAL A 374 -2.38 15.83 -5.37
CA VAL A 374 -1.60 17.07 -5.46
C VAL A 374 -0.14 16.82 -5.07
N VAL A 375 0.12 16.05 -4.01
CA VAL A 375 1.49 15.67 -3.62
C VAL A 375 2.20 14.91 -4.75
N ASP A 376 1.56 13.90 -5.37
CA ASP A 376 2.16 13.18 -6.50
C ASP A 376 2.46 14.11 -7.68
N LYS A 377 1.54 15.04 -7.99
CA LYS A 377 1.72 16.01 -9.07
C LYS A 377 2.85 16.99 -8.78
N MET A 378 2.93 17.54 -7.58
CA MET A 378 4.00 18.46 -7.19
C MET A 378 5.37 17.77 -7.21
N LEU A 379 5.46 16.49 -6.81
CA LEU A 379 6.68 15.69 -6.94
C LEU A 379 7.06 15.46 -8.41
N LYS A 380 6.09 15.13 -9.27
CA LYS A 380 6.33 14.96 -10.72
C LYS A 380 6.76 16.27 -11.39
N MET A 381 6.23 17.39 -10.93
CA MET A 381 6.55 18.74 -11.40
C MET A 381 7.88 19.26 -10.83
N GLN A 382 8.47 18.57 -9.85
CA GLN A 382 9.64 19.02 -9.09
C GLN A 382 9.39 20.37 -8.40
N ILE A 383 8.16 20.60 -7.93
CA ILE A 383 7.83 21.71 -7.02
C ILE A 383 8.28 21.37 -5.60
N ILE A 384 8.11 20.11 -5.22
CA ILE A 384 8.54 19.56 -3.93
C ILE A 384 9.43 18.33 -4.15
N GLN A 385 10.25 18.02 -3.16
CA GLN A 385 11.16 16.87 -3.17
C GLN A 385 10.70 15.77 -2.20
N SER A 386 11.11 14.53 -2.45
CA SER A 386 10.76 13.36 -1.64
C SER A 386 11.12 13.53 -0.15
N LEU A 387 12.29 14.11 0.14
CA LEU A 387 12.72 14.33 1.53
C LEU A 387 11.90 15.40 2.26
N ALA A 388 11.39 16.42 1.55
CA ALA A 388 10.48 17.41 2.14
C ALA A 388 9.12 16.79 2.49
N VAL A 389 8.63 15.85 1.67
CA VAL A 389 7.41 15.08 1.96
C VAL A 389 7.57 14.23 3.22
N ILE A 390 8.74 13.60 3.41
CA ILE A 390 9.02 12.83 4.64
C ILE A 390 8.98 13.76 5.85
N ASP A 391 9.70 14.88 5.83
CA ASP A 391 9.68 15.81 6.96
C ASP A 391 8.29 16.37 7.25
N TRP A 392 7.47 16.60 6.22
CA TRP A 392 6.07 17.00 6.41
C TRP A 392 5.25 15.90 7.10
N ILE A 393 5.34 14.65 6.65
CA ILE A 393 4.61 13.52 7.24
C ILE A 393 4.96 13.34 8.73
N PHE A 394 6.22 13.49 9.10
CA PHE A 394 6.69 13.38 10.49
C PHE A 394 6.66 14.70 11.27
N SER A 395 6.08 15.76 10.70
CA SER A 395 5.91 17.03 11.42
C SER A 395 4.85 16.90 12.52
N GLU A 396 4.95 17.77 13.54
CA GLU A 396 4.01 17.79 14.66
C GLU A 396 2.54 17.93 14.21
N LYS A 397 2.28 18.79 13.21
CA LYS A 397 0.94 18.99 12.62
C LYS A 397 0.34 17.73 12.00
N MET A 398 1.17 16.76 11.59
CA MET A 398 0.73 15.52 10.95
C MET A 398 0.65 14.34 11.94
N ARG A 399 1.02 14.53 13.22
CA ARG A 399 1.10 13.44 14.20
C ARG A 399 -0.22 12.67 14.36
N SER A 400 -1.36 13.34 14.34
CA SER A 400 -2.69 12.70 14.37
C SER A 400 -3.03 11.94 13.08
N SER A 401 -2.51 12.40 11.94
CA SER A 401 -2.76 11.82 10.63
C SER A 401 -1.91 10.57 10.35
N LEU A 402 -0.86 10.30 11.13
CA LEU A 402 0.00 9.12 10.98
C LEU A 402 -0.76 7.79 11.11
N MET A 403 -1.95 7.78 11.72
CA MET A 403 -2.79 6.58 11.79
C MET A 403 -3.54 6.30 10.47
N ARG A 404 -3.74 7.33 9.65
CA ARG A 404 -4.62 7.29 8.47
C ARG A 404 -3.92 6.64 7.28
N GLN A 405 -4.66 5.90 6.46
CA GLN A 405 -4.09 5.13 5.35
C GLN A 405 -3.48 6.03 4.26
N TYR A 406 -4.10 7.18 3.97
CA TYR A 406 -3.67 8.07 2.88
C TYR A 406 -2.23 8.59 3.05
N VAL A 407 -1.78 8.81 4.28
CA VAL A 407 -0.41 9.27 4.59
C VAL A 407 0.61 8.25 4.10
N TRP A 408 0.35 6.97 4.36
CA TRP A 408 1.23 5.90 3.95
C TRP A 408 1.11 5.58 2.46
N GLN A 409 -0.09 5.76 1.88
CA GLN A 409 -0.24 5.70 0.42
C GLN A 409 0.59 6.78 -0.30
N ILE A 410 0.78 7.97 0.27
CA ILE A 410 1.72 8.99 -0.25
C ILE A 410 3.16 8.46 -0.23
N VAL A 411 3.60 7.90 0.89
CA VAL A 411 4.93 7.28 1.01
C VAL A 411 5.13 6.18 -0.03
N PHE A 412 4.13 5.31 -0.20
CA PHE A 412 4.23 4.17 -1.12
C PHE A 412 4.20 4.60 -2.58
N SER A 413 3.39 5.59 -2.93
CA SER A 413 3.37 6.19 -4.26
C SER A 413 4.73 6.80 -4.60
N MET A 414 5.32 7.54 -3.65
CA MET A 414 6.66 8.13 -3.77
C MET A 414 7.74 7.06 -3.97
N SER A 415 7.79 6.04 -3.11
CA SER A 415 8.70 4.89 -3.23
C SER A 415 8.55 4.18 -4.58
N THR A 416 7.32 3.87 -4.97
CA THR A 416 7.02 3.17 -6.23
C THR A 416 7.42 4.02 -7.44
N ARG A 417 7.36 5.35 -7.35
CA ARG A 417 7.82 6.28 -8.40
C ARG A 417 9.35 6.24 -8.52
N LEU A 418 10.08 6.27 -7.41
CA LEU A 418 11.55 6.16 -7.42
C LEU A 418 12.01 4.83 -8.01
N ALA A 419 11.41 3.71 -7.58
CA ALA A 419 11.71 2.39 -8.10
C ALA A 419 11.42 2.28 -9.62
N ARG A 420 10.31 2.87 -10.10
CA ARG A 420 10.00 2.93 -11.54
C ARG A 420 11.01 3.77 -12.32
N ASN A 421 11.46 4.89 -11.76
CA ASN A 421 12.47 5.74 -12.38
C ASN A 421 13.80 4.99 -12.54
N ILE A 422 14.27 4.33 -11.47
CA ILE A 422 15.48 3.50 -11.49
C ILE A 422 15.37 2.40 -12.54
N LYS A 423 14.26 1.65 -12.54
CA LYS A 423 14.03 0.59 -13.54
C LYS A 423 14.09 1.12 -14.97
N LYS A 424 13.49 2.28 -15.23
CA LYS A 424 13.52 2.91 -16.55
C LYS A 424 14.94 3.32 -16.95
N ILE A 425 15.71 3.93 -16.05
CA ILE A 425 17.10 4.32 -16.30
C ILE A 425 17.97 3.08 -16.55
N GLN A 426 17.73 1.97 -15.83
CA GLN A 426 18.41 0.69 -16.05
C GLN A 426 18.09 0.10 -17.43
N GLU A 427 16.82 0.07 -17.83
CA GLU A 427 16.39 -0.38 -19.16
C GLU A 427 17.01 0.48 -20.28
N ASP A 428 17.07 1.81 -20.08
CA ASP A 428 17.71 2.73 -21.02
C ASP A 428 19.23 2.48 -21.12
N LEU A 429 19.89 2.17 -19.99
CA LEU A 429 21.31 1.80 -19.94
C LEU A 429 21.58 0.48 -20.65
N GLU A 430 20.80 -0.57 -20.37
CA GLU A 430 20.92 -1.89 -21.00
C GLU A 430 20.70 -1.80 -22.52
N LYS A 431 19.73 -1.01 -22.97
CA LYS A 431 19.48 -0.77 -24.39
C LYS A 431 20.68 -0.11 -25.06
N LYS A 432 21.26 0.93 -24.43
CA LYS A 432 22.44 1.61 -24.96
C LYS A 432 23.66 0.70 -24.99
N GLN A 433 23.85 -0.16 -23.98
CA GLN A 433 24.93 -1.14 -23.95
C GLN A 433 24.74 -2.25 -25.00
N THR A 434 23.53 -2.76 -25.23
CA THR A 434 23.30 -3.84 -26.21
C THR A 434 23.46 -3.40 -27.67
N GLU A 435 23.24 -2.12 -27.98
CA GLU A 435 23.58 -1.52 -29.28
C GLU A 435 25.09 -1.63 -29.63
N GLU A 436 25.95 -1.96 -28.66
CA GLU A 436 27.40 -2.19 -28.81
C GLU A 436 27.70 -3.46 -29.65
N GLY A 437 26.75 -4.39 -29.73
CA GLY A 437 26.95 -5.69 -30.36
C GLY A 437 26.43 -5.85 -31.79
N THR A 438 25.66 -4.89 -32.34
CA THR A 438 24.90 -5.14 -33.59
C THR A 438 25.06 -4.14 -34.74
N MET A 439 25.73 -2.99 -34.59
CA MET A 439 25.92 -2.09 -35.74
C MET A 439 27.24 -1.30 -35.75
N SER A 440 28.01 -1.48 -36.82
CA SER A 440 29.13 -0.63 -37.21
C SER A 440 28.64 0.69 -37.82
N SER A 441 28.17 1.63 -37.00
CA SER A 441 27.76 2.96 -37.49
C SER A 441 28.33 4.09 -36.65
N ALA A 442 29.39 4.72 -37.18
CA ALA A 442 29.66 6.15 -37.34
C ALA A 442 29.24 7.23 -36.30
N SER A 443 28.76 6.89 -35.10
CA SER A 443 28.91 7.79 -33.94
C SER A 443 30.33 7.60 -33.40
N SER A 444 31.06 8.69 -33.12
CA SER A 444 32.37 8.56 -32.47
C SER A 444 32.18 7.77 -31.16
N ASP A 445 32.99 6.72 -30.95
CA ASP A 445 32.90 5.88 -29.74
C ASP A 445 32.96 6.73 -28.47
N ASP A 446 33.62 7.90 -28.53
CA ASP A 446 33.70 8.90 -27.47
C ASP A 446 32.36 9.56 -27.10
N GLU A 447 31.53 9.97 -28.08
CA GLU A 447 30.22 10.58 -27.80
C GLU A 447 29.28 9.57 -27.13
N ARG A 448 29.32 8.32 -27.59
CA ARG A 448 28.50 7.23 -27.07
C ARG A 448 28.94 6.78 -25.67
N ASN A 449 30.25 6.70 -25.41
CA ASN A 449 30.79 6.45 -24.07
C ASN A 449 30.42 7.58 -23.10
N SER A 450 30.42 8.83 -23.56
CA SER A 450 29.94 9.98 -22.78
C SER A 450 28.46 9.86 -22.41
N GLU A 451 27.60 9.45 -23.36
CA GLU A 451 26.17 9.18 -23.09
C GLU A 451 25.97 8.06 -22.06
N ILE A 452 26.69 6.95 -22.18
CA ILE A 452 26.60 5.82 -21.23
C ILE A 452 27.02 6.27 -19.82
N SER A 453 28.12 7.02 -19.73
CA SER A 453 28.60 7.61 -18.47
C SER A 453 27.55 8.54 -17.85
N ALA A 454 26.91 9.40 -18.66
CA ALA A 454 25.85 10.28 -18.18
C ALA A 454 24.61 9.51 -17.67
N ILE A 455 24.23 8.39 -18.31
CA ILE A 455 23.14 7.53 -17.84
C ILE A 455 23.53 6.82 -16.54
N GLN A 456 24.77 6.33 -16.41
CA GLN A 456 25.28 5.72 -15.18
C GLN A 456 25.30 6.72 -14.01
N MET A 457 25.73 7.97 -14.24
CA MET A 457 25.65 9.02 -13.23
C MET A 457 24.22 9.30 -12.78
N LYS A 458 23.26 9.37 -13.73
CA LYS A 458 21.83 9.50 -13.41
C LYS A 458 21.29 8.31 -12.62
N LEU A 459 21.71 7.09 -12.96
CA LEU A 459 21.32 5.87 -12.26
C LEU A 459 21.83 5.89 -10.81
N SER A 460 23.11 6.19 -10.62
CA SER A 460 23.71 6.31 -9.29
C SER A 460 23.01 7.38 -8.46
N ALA A 461 22.76 8.58 -9.01
CA ALA A 461 22.03 9.64 -8.31
C ALA A 461 20.60 9.22 -7.93
N ALA A 462 19.90 8.48 -8.81
CA ALA A 462 18.56 7.98 -8.52
C ALA A 462 18.56 6.89 -7.42
N GLN A 463 19.55 6.00 -7.41
CA GLN A 463 19.74 4.98 -6.38
C GLN A 463 20.10 5.59 -5.02
N GLU A 464 20.99 6.59 -4.99
CA GLU A 464 21.32 7.33 -3.77
C GLU A 464 20.11 8.07 -3.22
N LEU A 465 19.29 8.68 -4.07
CA LEU A 465 18.04 9.30 -3.64
C LEU A 465 17.05 8.27 -3.04
N GLN A 466 16.92 7.09 -3.66
CA GLN A 466 16.09 6.02 -3.11
C GLN A 466 16.61 5.56 -1.74
N LYS A 467 17.93 5.34 -1.62
CA LYS A 467 18.57 4.99 -0.35
C LYS A 467 18.31 6.06 0.71
N ALA A 468 18.56 7.33 0.40
CA ALA A 468 18.32 8.45 1.32
C ALA A 468 16.86 8.52 1.79
N VAL A 469 15.89 8.31 0.88
CA VAL A 469 14.46 8.25 1.23
C VAL A 469 14.16 7.12 2.22
N ILE A 470 14.67 5.91 1.95
CA ILE A 470 14.44 4.75 2.82
C ILE A 470 15.08 4.95 4.20
N PHE A 471 16.34 5.38 4.23
CA PHE A 471 17.07 5.61 5.48
C PHE A 471 16.42 6.72 6.31
N THR A 472 16.03 7.83 5.68
CA THR A 472 15.35 8.94 6.37
C THR A 472 14.00 8.51 6.92
N LEU A 473 13.20 7.76 6.15
CA LEU A 473 11.91 7.22 6.62
C LEU A 473 12.10 6.34 7.87
N LEU A 474 13.02 5.38 7.81
CA LEU A 474 13.27 4.46 8.93
C LEU A 474 13.84 5.19 10.14
N GLN A 475 14.77 6.13 9.93
CA GLN A 475 15.31 6.96 11.00
C GLN A 475 14.22 7.76 11.71
N LYS A 476 13.32 8.42 10.96
CA LYS A 476 12.19 9.18 11.54
C LYS A 476 11.22 8.27 12.29
N MET A 477 10.98 7.04 11.81
CA MET A 477 10.17 6.05 12.52
C MET A 477 10.81 5.62 13.85
N ILE A 478 12.12 5.34 13.85
CA ILE A 478 12.86 4.97 15.05
C ILE A 478 12.81 6.11 16.07
N ILE A 479 13.10 7.34 15.65
CA ILE A 479 13.03 8.52 16.53
C ILE A 479 11.62 8.66 17.13
N LEU A 480 10.59 8.59 16.29
CA LEU A 480 9.20 8.72 16.70
C LEU A 480 8.79 7.65 17.73
N LEU A 481 9.18 6.39 17.51
CA LEU A 481 8.90 5.28 18.42
C LEU A 481 9.68 5.42 19.73
N SER A 482 10.96 5.81 19.67
CA SER A 482 11.81 6.03 20.85
C SER A 482 11.28 7.16 21.72
N GLU A 483 10.91 8.30 21.12
CA GLU A 483 10.28 9.43 21.83
C GLU A 483 8.99 9.01 22.53
N HIS A 484 8.15 8.21 21.88
CA HIS A 484 6.90 7.72 22.47
C HIS A 484 7.15 6.76 23.65
N LEU A 485 8.16 5.89 23.57
CA LEU A 485 8.53 5.03 24.69
C LEU A 485 8.96 5.85 25.91
N LEU A 486 9.73 6.92 25.70
CA LEU A 486 10.19 7.82 26.77
C LEU A 486 9.05 8.63 27.41
N GLN A 487 8.00 8.94 26.64
CA GLN A 487 6.86 9.77 27.08
C GLN A 487 5.69 8.96 27.66
N SER A 488 5.78 7.63 27.72
CA SER A 488 4.67 6.78 28.16
C SER A 488 4.39 6.91 29.67
N ASP A 489 3.37 7.70 30.03
CA ASP A 489 2.88 7.83 31.41
C ASP A 489 1.95 6.67 31.79
N ALA A 490 1.90 6.35 33.09
CA ALA A 490 1.22 5.16 33.60
C ALA A 490 -0.33 5.20 33.52
N GLU A 491 -0.94 6.35 33.23
CA GLU A 491 -2.39 6.57 33.33
C GLU A 491 -3.19 6.19 32.06
N ASP A 492 -2.57 6.11 30.87
CA ASP A 492 -3.23 5.76 29.59
C ASP A 492 -2.51 4.63 28.81
N ARG A 493 -2.09 3.58 29.52
CA ARG A 493 -1.23 2.51 28.96
C ARG A 493 -1.79 1.85 27.69
N ASP A 494 -3.10 1.58 27.63
CA ASP A 494 -3.70 0.85 26.52
C ASP A 494 -3.70 1.65 25.21
N SER A 495 -3.94 2.96 25.30
CA SER A 495 -3.84 3.88 24.16
C SER A 495 -2.39 4.01 23.69
N HIS A 496 -1.44 4.14 24.62
CA HIS A 496 -0.01 4.17 24.30
C HIS A 496 0.46 2.90 23.58
N ILE A 497 0.01 1.72 24.02
CA ILE A 497 0.35 0.44 23.39
C ILE A 497 -0.27 0.33 21.99
N SER A 498 -1.54 0.69 21.84
CA SER A 498 -2.24 0.65 20.54
C SER A 498 -1.57 1.57 19.51
N TRP A 499 -1.24 2.80 19.90
CA TRP A 499 -0.53 3.74 19.04
C TRP A 499 0.86 3.20 18.64
N PHE A 500 1.62 2.67 19.61
CA PHE A 500 2.95 2.13 19.34
C PHE A 500 2.90 0.96 18.36
N LYS A 501 1.99 0.01 18.58
CA LYS A 501 1.77 -1.12 17.66
C LYS A 501 1.38 -0.66 16.26
N ALA A 502 0.50 0.34 16.15
CA ALA A 502 0.11 0.89 14.86
C ALA A 502 1.29 1.51 14.10
N ILE A 503 2.11 2.35 14.75
CA ILE A 503 3.31 2.93 14.13
C ILE A 503 4.35 1.87 13.80
N GLN A 504 4.63 0.93 14.71
CA GLN A 504 5.55 -0.18 14.45
C GLN A 504 5.06 -1.03 13.25
N GLY A 505 3.75 -1.25 13.14
CA GLY A 505 3.13 -1.90 11.98
C GLY A 505 3.36 -1.16 10.66
N ARG A 506 3.33 0.19 10.68
CA ARG A 506 3.70 1.02 9.52
C ARG A 506 5.19 0.91 9.17
N MET A 507 6.07 0.76 10.16
CA MET A 507 7.50 0.49 9.90
C MET A 507 7.69 -0.87 9.20
N ILE A 508 7.01 -1.91 9.67
CA ILE A 508 7.03 -3.24 9.04
C ILE A 508 6.45 -3.18 7.62
N GLN A 509 5.44 -2.34 7.39
CA GLN A 509 4.88 -2.12 6.06
C GLN A 509 5.90 -1.48 5.10
N ILE A 510 6.75 -0.56 5.56
CA ILE A 510 7.89 -0.03 4.78
C ILE A 510 8.82 -1.18 4.40
N PHE A 511 9.11 -2.10 5.33
CA PHE A 511 9.94 -3.26 5.02
C PHE A 511 9.36 -4.12 3.89
N ASN A 512 8.05 -4.40 3.92
CA ASN A 512 7.37 -5.16 2.87
C ASN A 512 7.46 -4.50 1.49
N ILE A 513 7.31 -3.18 1.44
CA ILE A 513 7.30 -2.43 0.18
C ILE A 513 8.70 -2.35 -0.40
N GLU A 514 9.68 -2.06 0.43
CA GLU A 514 11.08 -1.91 0.06
C GLU A 514 11.90 -3.20 0.26
N HIS A 515 11.26 -4.38 0.33
CA HIS A 515 11.90 -5.65 0.70
C HIS A 515 13.24 -5.93 0.00
N LYS A 516 13.36 -5.61 -1.29
CA LYS A 516 14.63 -5.77 -2.03
C LYS A 516 15.71 -4.83 -1.51
N SER A 517 15.37 -3.56 -1.32
CA SER A 517 16.26 -2.53 -0.80
C SER A 517 16.67 -2.85 0.64
N ILE A 518 15.73 -3.30 1.47
CA ILE A 518 15.99 -3.73 2.86
C ILE A 518 16.99 -4.89 2.92
N ILE A 519 16.84 -5.90 2.06
CA ILE A 519 17.82 -7.00 1.96
C ILE A 519 19.18 -6.46 1.49
N ASN A 520 19.20 -5.64 0.45
CA ASN A 520 20.43 -5.13 -0.15
C ASN A 520 21.23 -4.24 0.80
N TYR A 521 20.56 -3.44 1.63
CA TYR A 521 21.19 -2.54 2.59
C TYR A 521 21.17 -3.09 4.03
N ALA A 522 20.93 -4.39 4.21
CA ALA A 522 20.73 -4.99 5.55
C ALA A 522 21.91 -4.70 6.50
N ASP A 523 23.14 -4.83 6.02
CA ASP A 523 24.35 -4.61 6.84
C ASP A 523 24.51 -3.14 7.22
N GLU A 524 24.26 -2.22 6.28
CA GLU A 524 24.29 -0.78 6.54
C GLU A 524 23.16 -0.35 7.50
N LEU A 525 21.94 -0.83 7.29
CA LEU A 525 20.79 -0.55 8.15
C LEU A 525 21.04 -1.05 9.58
N SER A 526 21.63 -2.24 9.72
CA SER A 526 22.01 -2.80 11.04
C SER A 526 23.10 -1.98 11.72
N SER A 527 24.03 -1.43 10.96
CA SER A 527 25.18 -0.70 11.50
C SER A 527 24.88 0.76 11.85
N TYR A 528 23.94 1.39 11.14
CA TYR A 528 23.68 2.84 11.26
C TYR A 528 22.32 3.20 11.86
N LEU A 529 21.30 2.34 11.73
CA LEU A 529 19.93 2.67 12.13
C LEU A 529 19.35 1.70 13.15
N PHE A 530 19.54 0.39 12.99
CA PHE A 530 19.02 -0.62 13.93
C PHE A 530 20.15 -1.12 14.84
N THR A 531 20.77 -0.19 15.55
CA THR A 531 21.92 -0.45 16.42
C THR A 531 21.49 -0.95 17.80
N SER A 532 22.42 -1.52 18.56
CA SER A 532 22.15 -2.16 19.86
C SER A 532 21.77 -1.18 20.99
N ASP A 533 21.99 0.11 20.81
CA ASP A 533 21.62 1.18 21.74
C ASP A 533 20.15 1.59 21.64
N ILE A 534 19.44 1.19 20.58
CA ILE A 534 18.00 1.40 20.44
C ILE A 534 17.26 0.24 21.10
N ASP A 535 16.13 0.55 21.74
CA ASP A 535 15.27 -0.43 22.42
C ASP A 535 14.94 -1.63 21.50
N ALA A 536 15.09 -2.84 22.05
CA ALA A 536 14.88 -4.09 21.33
C ALA A 536 13.48 -4.19 20.72
N VAL A 537 12.45 -3.61 21.37
CA VAL A 537 11.08 -3.62 20.85
C VAL A 537 11.00 -2.87 19.50
N ILE A 538 11.87 -1.91 19.23
CA ILE A 538 11.93 -1.18 17.95
C ILE A 538 12.78 -1.96 16.93
N THR A 539 13.88 -2.57 17.36
CA THR A 539 14.87 -3.19 16.44
C THR A 539 14.58 -4.65 16.08
N GLU A 540 13.99 -5.44 16.99
CA GLU A 540 13.64 -6.85 16.76
C GLU A 540 12.77 -7.08 15.51
N PRO A 541 11.74 -6.27 15.20
CA PRO A 541 10.97 -6.43 13.97
C PRO A 541 11.82 -6.43 12.70
N PHE A 542 12.90 -5.65 12.65
CA PHE A 542 13.81 -5.60 11.50
C PHE A 542 14.60 -6.91 11.37
N TYR A 543 15.17 -7.42 12.46
CA TYR A 543 15.91 -8.68 12.45
C TYR A 543 15.02 -9.90 12.19
N ASN A 544 13.81 -9.90 12.78
CA ASN A 544 12.79 -10.91 12.49
C ASN A 544 12.42 -10.89 11.00
N TYR A 545 12.24 -9.69 10.42
CA TYR A 545 11.96 -9.53 9.00
C TYR A 545 13.07 -10.09 8.09
N LEU A 546 14.33 -9.81 8.41
CA LEU A 546 15.47 -10.36 7.67
C LEU A 546 15.56 -11.89 7.78
N THR A 547 15.25 -12.43 8.95
CA THR A 547 15.23 -13.88 9.20
C THR A 547 14.11 -14.58 8.43
N MET A 548 12.97 -13.91 8.23
CA MET A 548 11.88 -14.44 7.40
C MET A 548 12.18 -14.43 5.90
N LEU A 549 13.15 -13.63 5.45
CA LEU A 549 13.47 -13.46 4.02
C LEU A 549 14.74 -14.19 3.56
N LYS A 550 15.65 -14.49 4.49
CA LYS A 550 16.82 -15.34 4.27
C LYS A 550 16.43 -16.81 4.44
#